data_AF-A0A957BMA8-F1
#
_entry.id   AF-A0A957BMA8-F1
#
_cell.length_a   1.000
_cell.length_b   1.000
_cell.length_c   1.000
_cell.angle_alpha   90.00
_cell.angle_beta   90.00
_cell.angle_gamma   90.00
#
_symmetry.space_group_name_H-M   'P 1'
#
loop_
_entity.id
_entity.type
_entity.pdbx_description
1 polymer ?
#
loop_
_entity_poly.entity_id
_entity_poly.type
_entity_poly.pdbx_seq_one_letter_code
_entity_poly.pdbx_strand_id
1 'polypeptide(L)'
;MEKLLSGVPSLEVMGIDLENEATLVQDISRLLPDIVIMIVESQGTTPVRLLELLDDYGRLRIILLSMTSNCFEVYEKRPVVARNWASLINVCHPSA
;
A
#
# COMPACT_ATOMS: atom_id res chain seq x y z
N MET A 1 -0.26 -6.39 18.08
CA MET A 1 -0.43 -7.03 16.76
C MET A 1 0.83 -7.80 16.35
N GLU A 2 2.02 -7.23 16.55
CA GLU A 2 3.32 -7.92 16.32
C GLU A 2 3.39 -9.34 16.91
N LYS A 3 2.97 -9.54 18.18
CA LYS A 3 3.03 -10.84 18.86
C LYS A 3 2.17 -11.96 18.24
N LEU A 4 1.17 -11.64 17.41
CA LEU A 4 0.31 -12.65 16.76
C LEU A 4 0.92 -13.18 15.46
N LEU A 5 1.79 -12.39 14.82
CA LEU A 5 2.36 -12.68 13.51
C LEU A 5 3.85 -13.07 13.60
N SER A 6 4.53 -12.70 14.68
CA SER A 6 5.95 -13.00 14.93
C SER A 6 6.30 -14.48 15.13
N GLY A 7 5.31 -15.39 15.12
CA GLY A 7 5.50 -16.83 15.30
C GLY A 7 5.71 -17.61 14.00
N VAL A 8 5.54 -16.96 12.84
CA VAL A 8 5.73 -17.59 11.52
C VAL A 8 7.13 -17.24 11.01
N PRO A 9 8.04 -18.22 10.86
CA PRO A 9 9.45 -17.95 10.52
C PRO A 9 9.66 -17.33 9.13
N SER A 10 8.64 -17.36 8.26
CA SER A 10 8.67 -16.73 6.94
C SER A 10 8.06 -15.33 6.91
N LEU A 11 7.69 -14.77 8.07
CA LEU A 11 7.02 -13.49 8.15
C LEU A 11 7.79 -12.53 9.06
N GLU A 12 8.34 -11.48 8.48
CA GLU A 12 8.94 -10.38 9.19
C GLU A 12 7.89 -9.28 9.40
N VAL A 13 7.77 -8.78 10.63
CA VAL A 13 6.80 -7.74 10.99
C VAL A 13 7.56 -6.57 11.59
N MET A 14 7.30 -5.38 11.05
CA MET A 14 7.85 -4.14 11.57
C MET A 14 6.72 -3.17 11.92
N GLY A 15 6.74 -2.67 13.15
CA GLY A 15 5.95 -1.50 13.55
C GLY A 15 6.63 -0.21 13.05
N ILE A 16 5.85 0.67 12.41
CA ILE A 16 6.30 1.99 11.99
C ILE A 16 5.34 3.01 12.58
N ASP A 17 5.89 3.99 13.30
CA ASP A 17 5.13 5.12 13.81
C ASP A 17 4.98 6.17 12.70
N LEU A 18 3.75 6.63 12.47
CA LEU A 18 3.47 7.59 11.41
C LEU A 18 3.85 9.01 11.87
N GLU A 19 4.98 9.51 11.40
CA GLU A 19 5.35 10.92 11.57
C GLU A 19 4.70 11.81 10.50
N ASN A 20 4.88 11.46 9.23
CA ASN A 20 4.25 12.12 8.08
C ASN A 20 4.24 11.20 6.84
N GLU A 21 3.49 11.59 5.81
CA GLU A 21 3.30 10.82 4.57
C GLU A 21 4.63 10.58 3.81
N ALA A 22 5.53 11.55 3.77
CA ALA A 22 6.79 11.42 3.03
C ALA A 22 7.74 10.41 3.69
N THR A 23 7.85 10.45 5.03
CA THR A 23 8.65 9.47 5.79
C THR A 23 8.10 8.06 5.61
N LEU A 24 6.76 7.89 5.62
CA LEU A 24 6.14 6.58 5.38
C LEU A 24 6.48 6.02 4.00
N VAL A 25 6.37 6.84 2.95
CA VAL A 25 6.72 6.43 1.58
C VAL A 25 8.20 6.03 1.51
N GLN A 26 9.09 6.78 2.16
CA GLN A 26 10.51 6.47 2.22
C GLN A 26 10.77 5.14 2.94
N ASP A 27 10.10 4.90 4.06
CA ASP A 27 10.25 3.65 4.82
C ASP A 27 9.75 2.44 4.03
N ILE A 28 8.60 2.55 3.37
CA ILE A 28 8.08 1.49 2.50
C ILE A 28 9.05 1.23 1.35
N SER A 29 9.60 2.27 0.74
CA SER A 29 10.56 2.14 -0.36
C SER A 29 11.88 1.50 0.08
N ARG A 30 12.30 1.74 1.33
CA ARG A 30 13.53 1.17 1.90
C ARG A 30 13.34 -0.29 2.31
N LEU A 31 12.22 -0.60 2.95
CA LEU A 31 11.95 -1.92 3.51
C LEU A 31 11.40 -2.89 2.47
N LEU A 32 10.81 -2.38 1.39
CA LEU A 32 10.16 -3.16 0.34
C LEU A 32 9.23 -4.25 0.90
N PRO A 33 8.24 -3.88 1.74
CA PRO A 33 7.30 -4.85 2.30
C PRO A 33 6.33 -5.37 1.24
N ASP A 34 5.94 -6.64 1.31
CA ASP A 34 4.88 -7.17 0.44
C ASP A 34 3.49 -6.65 0.83
N ILE A 35 3.29 -6.41 2.13
CA ILE A 35 2.01 -6.02 2.72
C ILE A 35 2.24 -4.87 3.72
N VAL A 36 1.44 -3.83 3.61
CA VAL A 36 1.33 -2.75 4.60
C VAL A 36 -0.03 -2.85 5.28
N ILE A 37 -0.05 -2.80 6.60
CA ILE A 37 -1.29 -2.79 7.38
C ILE A 37 -1.45 -1.40 7.98
N MET A 38 -2.56 -0.73 7.67
CA MET A 38 -2.88 0.60 8.18
C MET A 38 -4.13 0.53 9.04
N ILE A 39 -4.12 1.21 10.19
CA ILE A 39 -5.30 1.32 11.06
C ILE A 39 -6.07 2.58 10.68
N VAL A 40 -7.37 2.50 10.40
CA VAL A 40 -8.22 3.62 9.93
C VAL A 40 -8.18 4.81 10.88
N GLU A 41 -8.14 4.53 12.18
CA GLU A 41 -8.20 5.54 13.24
C GLU A 41 -6.89 6.32 13.42
N SER A 42 -5.81 5.94 12.74
CA SER A 42 -4.47 6.54 12.88
C SER A 42 -3.87 7.03 11.55
N GLN A 43 -4.71 7.37 10.57
CA GLN A 43 -4.24 7.65 9.20
C GLN A 43 -3.92 9.12 8.96
N GLY A 44 -2.67 9.37 8.56
CA GLY A 44 -2.26 10.61 7.90
C GLY A 44 -2.33 10.54 6.36
N THR A 45 -2.63 9.37 5.77
CA THR A 45 -2.78 9.17 4.32
C THR A 45 -3.79 8.06 4.02
N THR A 46 -4.36 8.04 2.82
CA THR A 46 -5.29 6.98 2.40
C THR A 46 -4.55 5.88 1.63
N PRO A 47 -5.05 4.62 1.64
CA PRO A 47 -4.43 3.53 0.88
C PRO A 47 -4.30 3.84 -0.62
N VAL A 48 -5.31 4.49 -1.21
CA VAL A 48 -5.29 4.86 -2.64
C VAL A 48 -4.15 5.84 -2.92
N ARG A 49 -4.04 6.89 -2.11
CA ARG A 49 -2.98 7.90 -2.26
C ARG A 49 -1.59 7.29 -2.05
N LEU A 50 -1.45 6.38 -1.10
CA LEU A 50 -0.18 5.69 -0.86
C LEU A 50 0.23 4.79 -2.04
N LEU A 51 -0.73 4.10 -2.67
CA LEU A 51 -0.47 3.32 -3.90
C LEU A 51 -0.08 4.23 -5.07
N GLU A 52 -0.67 5.42 -5.20
CA GLU A 52 -0.31 6.40 -6.22
C GLU A 52 1.12 6.92 -6.02
N LEU A 53 1.52 7.23 -4.79
CA LEU A 53 2.87 7.71 -4.45
C LEU A 53 3.96 6.66 -4.63
N LEU A 54 3.59 5.39 -4.58
CA LEU A 54 4.50 4.26 -4.76
C LEU A 54 4.29 3.63 -6.15
N ASP A 55 4.17 4.46 -7.20
CA ASP A 55 3.88 4.11 -8.61
C ASP A 55 4.67 2.89 -9.10
N ASP A 56 5.97 2.87 -8.86
CA ASP A 56 6.90 1.81 -9.24
C ASP A 56 6.75 0.51 -8.45
N TYR A 57 6.07 0.53 -7.29
CA TYR A 57 5.97 -0.64 -6.41
C TYR A 57 4.72 -1.49 -6.69
N GLY A 58 4.71 -2.15 -7.85
CA GLY A 58 3.53 -2.85 -8.39
C GLY A 58 3.03 -4.10 -7.63
N ARG A 59 3.77 -4.61 -6.64
CA ARG A 59 3.39 -5.80 -5.86
C ARG A 59 2.81 -5.49 -4.48
N LEU A 60 2.84 -4.22 -4.07
CA LEU A 60 2.41 -3.80 -2.75
C LEU A 60 0.90 -4.02 -2.55
N ARG A 61 0.54 -4.65 -1.42
CA ARG A 61 -0.83 -4.72 -0.93
C ARG A 61 -0.98 -3.90 0.33
N ILE A 62 -2.05 -3.14 0.43
CA ILE A 62 -2.39 -2.39 1.63
C ILE A 62 -3.66 -2.98 2.23
N ILE A 63 -3.58 -3.38 3.49
CA ILE A 63 -4.73 -3.81 4.29
C ILE A 63 -5.13 -2.66 5.20
N LEU A 64 -6.32 -2.13 4.98
CA LEU A 64 -6.93 -1.10 5.79
C LEU A 64 -7.77 -1.76 6.88
N LEU A 65 -7.39 -1.63 8.14
CA LEU A 65 -8.06 -2.24 9.29
C LEU A 65 -8.84 -1.18 10.08
N SER A 66 -10.13 -1.39 10.29
CA SER A 66 -10.94 -0.59 11.22
C SER A 66 -11.10 -1.34 12.52
N MET A 67 -10.54 -0.81 13.60
CA MET A 67 -10.67 -1.42 14.94
C MET A 67 -12.08 -1.23 15.50
N THR A 68 -12.76 -0.15 15.10
CA THR A 68 -14.12 0.18 15.53
C THR A 68 -15.18 -0.75 14.93
N SER A 69 -15.09 -1.03 13.63
CA SER A 69 -16.03 -1.92 12.94
C SER A 69 -15.57 -3.39 12.88
N ASN A 70 -14.33 -3.66 13.28
CA ASN A 70 -13.69 -4.98 13.15
C ASN A 70 -13.71 -5.52 11.70
N CYS A 71 -13.60 -4.61 10.74
CA CYS A 71 -13.57 -4.91 9.31
C CYS A 71 -12.18 -4.59 8.74
N PHE A 72 -11.87 -5.23 7.62
CA PHE A 72 -10.70 -4.88 6.83
C PHE A 72 -11.04 -4.76 5.34
N GLU A 73 -10.31 -3.90 4.66
CA GLU A 73 -10.37 -3.71 3.22
C GLU A 73 -8.98 -3.94 2.63
N VAL A 74 -8.91 -4.52 1.44
CA VAL A 74 -7.65 -4.83 0.77
C VAL A 74 -7.54 -3.98 -0.49
N TYR A 75 -6.45 -3.25 -0.59
CA TYR A 75 -6.10 -2.38 -1.71
C TYR A 75 -4.85 -2.94 -2.38
N GLU A 76 -4.92 -3.12 -3.69
CA GLU A 76 -3.81 -3.58 -4.50
C GLU A 76 -3.76 -2.81 -5.81
N LYS A 77 -2.57 -2.67 -6.36
CA LYS A 77 -2.43 -2.11 -7.70
C LYS A 77 -2.94 -3.09 -8.74
N ARG A 78 -3.90 -2.63 -9.55
CA ARG A 78 -4.36 -3.40 -10.70
C ARG A 78 -3.36 -3.23 -11.84
N PRO A 79 -2.90 -4.33 -12.47
CA PRO A 79 -2.08 -4.23 -13.66
C PRO A 79 -2.87 -3.53 -14.76
N VAL A 80 -2.25 -2.55 -15.41
CA VAL A 80 -2.87 -1.90 -16.56
C VAL A 80 -2.54 -2.69 -17.82
N VAL A 81 -3.59 -3.17 -18.50
CA VAL A 81 -3.45 -3.95 -19.73
C VAL A 81 -3.77 -3.06 -20.93
N ALA A 82 -2.74 -2.68 -21.69
CA ALA A 82 -2.90 -2.03 -22.97
C ALA A 82 -2.92 -3.09 -24.09
N ARG A 83 -3.99 -3.10 -24.91
CA ARG A 83 -4.15 -4.07 -26.02
C ARG A 83 -3.54 -3.59 -27.34
N ASN A 84 -3.16 -2.31 -27.40
CA ASN A 84 -2.48 -1.69 -28.52
C ASN A 84 -1.78 -0.38 -28.08
N TRP A 85 -0.92 0.17 -28.93
CA TRP A 85 -0.15 1.38 -28.64
C TRP A 85 -1.01 2.59 -28.29
N ALA A 86 -2.16 2.79 -28.94
CA ALA A 86 -3.08 3.88 -28.63
C ALA A 86 -3.64 3.77 -27.21
N SER A 87 -4.02 2.56 -26.78
CA SER A 87 -4.49 2.30 -25.41
C SER A 87 -3.38 2.49 -24.36
N LEU A 88 -2.12 2.21 -24.71
CA LEU A 88 -0.99 2.47 -23.81
C LEU A 88 -0.78 3.97 -23.60
N ILE A 89 -0.81 4.76 -24.68
CA ILE A 89 -0.66 6.22 -24.59
C ILE A 89 -1.75 6.83 -23.70
N ASN A 90 -3.01 6.40 -23.83
CA ASN A 90 -4.11 6.87 -22.99
C ASN A 90 -3.99 6.43 -21.52
N VAL A 91 -3.31 5.33 -21.25
CA VAL A 91 -3.02 4.86 -19.89
C VAL A 91 -1.91 5.71 -19.26
N CYS A 92 -0.85 6.00 -20.01
CA CYS A 92 0.28 6.79 -19.53
C CYS A 92 -0.01 8.30 -19.48
N HIS A 93 -0.93 8.76 -20.34
CA HIS A 93 -1.37 10.14 -20.45
C HIS A 93 -2.89 10.17 -20.59
N PRO A 94 -3.64 9.97 -19.49
CA PRO A 94 -5.08 10.18 -19.52
C PRO A 94 -5.30 11.64 -19.88
N SER A 95 -5.78 11.88 -21.10
CA SER A 95 -6.12 13.24 -21.54
C SER A 95 -7.23 13.74 -20.61
N ALA A 96 -6.94 14.84 -19.90
CA ALA A 96 -7.86 15.51 -18.99
C ALA A 96 -9.11 16.04 -19.71
#